data_AF-A0A6S7FWV3-F1
#
_entry.id   AF-A0A6S7FWV3-F1
#
_cell.length_a   1.000
_cell.length_b   1.000
_cell.length_c   1.000
_cell.angle_alpha   90.00
_cell.angle_beta   90.00
_cell.angle_gamma   90.00
#
_symmetry.space_group_name_H-M   'P 1'
#
loop_
_entity.id
_entity.type
_entity.pdbx_description
1 polymer ?
#
loop_
_entity_poly.entity_id
_entity_poly.type
_entity_poly.pdbx_seq_one_letter_code
_entity_poly.pdbx_strand_id
1 'polypeptide(L)'
;MTEKFHLISMTGGWTPGYTFHGDAIKVFREFFGGDNPFSELFDNYDPEIGFGGAHGRGRRKQDPPIERELYLTLEEVFKGCTKKMKISRRVMNEDGHTSNIRDKILTINVKPGWKSGTRITFPNEGDQGPNNIPADIVFIVKDKPHSIFKREGKDLFFTATVPLGKALTGCTVDVPTLDGRLISVPINDIVKPGYTKRVPAEGVPTSKDPNIRGDLVINFDIAFPNKLSSEQKRLLKDALLP
;
A
#
# COMPACT_ATOMS: atom_id res chain seq x y z
N MET A 1 -55.17 -2.66 7.58
CA MET A 1 -54.31 -3.35 8.57
C MET A 1 -52.91 -2.78 8.38
N THR A 2 -52.60 -1.69 9.09
CA THR A 2 -51.76 -1.69 10.31
C THR A 2 -50.28 -1.54 9.90
N GLU A 3 -49.74 -0.32 9.81
CA GLU A 3 -49.04 0.42 10.91
C GLU A 3 -47.71 -0.25 11.31
N LYS A 4 -46.61 0.42 11.70
CA LYS A 4 -46.21 1.84 11.96
C LYS A 4 -44.65 1.87 11.94
N PHE A 5 -43.86 2.96 11.89
CA PHE A 5 -44.02 4.43 11.88
C PHE A 5 -42.72 5.01 11.19
N HIS A 6 -42.17 6.24 11.30
CA HIS A 6 -42.46 7.46 12.08
C HIS A 6 -42.17 8.77 11.27
N LEU A 7 -41.35 9.70 11.82
CA LEU A 7 -41.13 11.11 11.49
C LEU A 7 -39.66 11.47 11.88
N ILE A 8 -39.02 12.61 11.52
CA ILE A 8 -39.34 14.03 11.80
C ILE A 8 -38.71 14.95 10.72
N SER A 9 -39.30 16.13 10.49
CA SER A 9 -38.79 17.18 9.62
C SER A 9 -38.06 18.30 10.39
N MET A 10 -37.13 19.01 9.74
CA MET A 10 -36.83 20.42 10.05
C MET A 10 -36.51 21.22 8.77
N THR A 11 -36.68 22.54 8.91
CA THR A 11 -36.93 23.52 7.84
C THR A 11 -35.68 24.14 7.22
N GLY A 12 -35.81 24.54 5.94
CA GLY A 12 -35.45 25.89 5.47
C GLY A 12 -33.97 26.30 5.45
N GLY A 13 -33.41 26.46 4.25
CA GLY A 13 -32.03 26.93 4.06
C GLY A 13 -31.76 27.62 2.72
N TRP A 14 -32.78 28.23 2.09
CA TRP A 14 -32.52 29.12 0.95
C TRP A 14 -31.89 30.41 1.47
N THR A 15 -30.60 30.62 1.16
CA THR A 15 -29.98 31.94 1.34
C THR A 15 -30.64 32.94 0.37
N PRO A 16 -31.11 34.11 0.86
CA PRO A 16 -31.64 35.14 -0.03
C PRO A 16 -30.60 35.61 -1.04
N GLY A 17 -31.03 35.98 -2.24
CA GLY A 17 -30.16 36.56 -3.25
C GLY A 17 -29.54 37.87 -2.75
N TYR A 18 -28.22 37.91 -2.67
CA TYR A 18 -27.46 39.09 -2.21
C TYR A 18 -27.81 40.33 -3.03
N THR A 19 -28.25 41.39 -2.36
CA THR A 19 -28.52 42.71 -2.95
C THR A 19 -27.56 43.72 -2.35
N PHE A 20 -26.74 44.37 -3.18
CA PHE A 20 -25.79 45.36 -2.68
C PHE A 20 -26.50 46.70 -2.42
N HIS A 21 -26.62 47.08 -1.14
CA HIS A 21 -27.32 48.29 -0.71
C HIS A 21 -26.43 49.55 -0.65
N GLY A 22 -25.28 49.56 -1.33
CA GLY A 22 -24.36 50.71 -1.41
C GLY A 22 -23.46 50.93 -0.18
N ASP A 23 -23.90 50.50 1.02
CA ASP A 23 -23.15 50.58 2.26
C ASP A 23 -22.39 49.27 2.55
N ALA A 24 -21.06 49.32 2.43
CA ALA A 24 -20.17 48.18 2.68
C ALA A 24 -20.04 47.84 4.18
N ILE A 25 -20.19 48.81 5.09
CA ILE A 25 -20.09 48.60 6.54
C ILE A 25 -21.31 47.84 7.04
N LYS A 26 -22.49 48.19 6.50
CA LYS A 26 -23.73 47.45 6.78
C LYS A 26 -23.65 46.01 6.29
N VAL A 27 -23.25 45.79 5.03
CA VAL A 27 -23.07 44.44 4.46
C VAL A 27 -22.09 43.59 5.27
N PHE A 28 -20.96 44.16 5.69
CA PHE A 28 -19.98 43.44 6.52
C PHE A 28 -20.60 42.98 7.85
N ARG A 29 -21.30 43.89 8.56
CA ARG A 29 -21.93 43.59 9.85
C ARG A 29 -23.05 42.56 9.75
N GLU A 30 -23.81 42.58 8.65
CA GLU A 30 -24.92 41.67 8.38
C GLU A 30 -24.45 40.25 8.01
N PHE A 31 -23.22 40.10 7.49
CA PHE A 31 -22.65 38.80 7.12
C PHE A 31 -21.67 38.20 8.16
N PHE A 32 -20.90 39.04 8.87
CA PHE A 32 -19.86 38.61 9.82
C PHE A 32 -20.21 38.84 11.29
N GLY A 33 -21.28 39.57 11.60
CA GLY A 33 -21.70 39.89 12.96
C GLY A 33 -21.27 41.27 13.45
N GLY A 34 -21.71 41.62 14.67
CA GLY A 34 -21.44 42.92 15.29
C GLY A 34 -20.03 43.06 15.89
N ASP A 35 -19.47 41.95 16.38
CA ASP A 35 -18.15 41.91 17.01
C ASP A 35 -17.07 41.56 16.01
N ASN A 36 -16.00 42.37 15.98
CA ASN A 36 -14.88 42.19 15.06
C ASN A 36 -13.97 41.04 15.56
N PRO A 37 -13.81 39.92 14.82
CA PRO A 37 -12.94 38.81 15.22
C PRO A 37 -11.43 39.16 15.18
N PHE A 38 -11.09 40.40 14.81
CA PHE A 38 -9.74 40.95 14.86
C PHE A 38 -9.56 42.04 15.93
N SER A 39 -10.44 42.12 16.95
CA SER A 39 -10.34 43.15 18.01
C SER A 39 -8.96 43.23 18.68
N GLU A 40 -8.37 42.08 19.05
CA GLU A 40 -7.02 41.97 19.62
C GLU A 40 -5.90 42.56 18.73
N LEU A 41 -6.17 42.73 17.42
CA LEU A 41 -5.25 43.28 16.43
C LEU A 41 -5.28 44.82 16.35
N PHE A 42 -6.27 45.48 16.95
CA PHE A 42 -6.43 46.94 16.91
C PHE A 42 -6.02 47.64 18.21
N ASP A 43 -6.16 47.00 19.37
CA ASP A 43 -5.80 47.62 20.67
C ASP A 43 -4.28 47.76 20.87
N ASN A 44 -3.46 46.95 20.19
CA ASN A 44 -1.99 47.04 20.19
C ASN A 44 -1.46 47.74 18.93
N TYR A 45 -1.89 48.99 18.71
CA TYR A 45 -1.45 49.80 17.57
C TYR A 45 -0.01 50.33 17.76
N ASP A 46 0.97 49.53 17.37
CA ASP A 46 2.35 49.99 17.10
C ASP A 46 2.44 50.53 15.65
N PRO A 47 2.75 51.82 15.43
CA PRO A 47 2.86 52.39 14.09
C PRO A 47 3.96 51.79 13.20
N GLU A 48 4.99 51.12 13.75
CA GLU A 48 6.01 50.42 12.95
C GLU A 48 5.58 49.01 12.53
N ILE A 49 4.65 48.37 13.26
CA ILE A 49 4.13 47.04 12.92
C ILE A 49 2.96 47.19 11.92
N GLY A 50 3.32 47.62 10.70
CA GLY A 50 2.37 47.89 9.63
C GLY A 50 1.41 46.73 9.36
N PHE A 51 0.11 47.02 9.46
CA PHE A 51 -0.99 46.10 9.16
C PHE A 51 -0.74 45.39 7.83
N GLY A 52 -0.80 44.06 7.82
CA GLY A 52 -0.35 43.24 6.70
C GLY A 52 -1.06 43.59 5.39
N GLY A 53 -0.35 44.28 4.49
CA GLY A 53 -0.88 44.67 3.18
C GLY A 53 -1.27 43.47 2.31
N ALA A 54 -1.85 43.74 1.12
CA ALA A 54 -2.48 42.74 0.25
C ALA A 54 -1.64 41.48 -0.12
N HIS A 55 -0.34 41.50 0.13
CA HIS A 55 0.51 40.30 0.14
C HIS A 55 0.73 39.80 1.58
N GLY A 56 -0.31 39.20 2.16
CA GLY A 56 -0.22 38.56 3.48
C GLY A 56 0.87 37.49 3.50
N ARG A 57 2.00 37.76 4.18
CA ARG A 57 3.18 36.89 4.26
C ARG A 57 2.99 35.68 5.18
N GLY A 58 1.91 34.92 4.96
CA GLY A 58 1.73 33.62 5.56
C GLY A 58 2.91 32.71 5.21
N ARG A 59 3.55 32.11 6.23
CA ARG A 59 4.66 31.17 6.04
C ARG A 59 4.17 30.00 5.18
N ARG A 60 4.71 29.85 3.97
CA ARG A 60 4.36 28.76 3.04
C ARG A 60 4.46 27.42 3.78
N LYS A 61 3.34 26.70 3.82
CA LYS A 61 3.21 25.38 4.46
C LYS A 61 3.39 24.30 3.40
N GLN A 62 4.04 23.19 3.75
CA GLN A 62 4.09 22.03 2.87
C GLN A 62 2.79 21.23 2.95
N ASP A 63 2.28 20.83 1.78
CA ASP A 63 1.10 19.98 1.66
C ASP A 63 1.39 18.55 2.16
N PRO A 64 0.38 17.83 2.68
CA PRO A 64 0.55 16.47 3.18
C PRO A 64 1.05 15.52 2.07
N PRO A 65 1.97 14.58 2.37
CA PRO A 65 2.52 13.67 1.36
C PRO A 65 1.46 12.81 0.65
N ILE A 66 1.60 12.67 -0.67
CA ILE A 66 0.74 11.86 -1.52
C ILE A 66 1.32 10.45 -1.60
N GLU A 67 0.74 9.52 -0.84
CA GLU A 67 1.13 8.11 -0.85
C GLU A 67 0.57 7.38 -2.09
N ARG A 68 1.36 6.48 -2.68
CA ARG A 68 0.96 5.59 -3.78
C ARG A 68 1.56 4.20 -3.59
N GLU A 69 0.86 3.16 -3.98
CA GLU A 69 1.38 1.79 -3.89
C GLU A 69 2.25 1.43 -5.10
N LEU A 70 3.35 0.73 -4.85
CA LEU A 70 4.24 0.18 -5.86
C LEU A 70 4.24 -1.35 -5.77
N TYR A 71 3.39 -1.98 -6.58
CA TYR A 71 3.31 -3.43 -6.67
C TYR A 71 4.52 -4.01 -7.43
N LEU A 72 5.25 -4.92 -6.77
CA LEU A 72 6.39 -5.65 -7.32
C LEU A 72 6.09 -7.15 -7.36
N THR A 73 6.53 -7.85 -8.40
CA THR A 73 6.50 -9.32 -8.41
C THR A 73 7.64 -9.91 -7.58
N LEU A 74 7.57 -11.21 -7.26
CA LEU A 74 8.64 -11.87 -6.49
C LEU A 74 9.96 -11.95 -7.28
N GLU A 75 9.88 -12.08 -8.60
CA GLU A 75 11.03 -12.05 -9.51
C GLU A 75 11.67 -10.67 -9.58
N GLU A 76 10.87 -9.59 -9.55
CA GLU A 76 11.35 -8.21 -9.47
C GLU A 76 12.00 -7.89 -8.12
N VAL A 77 11.47 -8.47 -7.03
CA VAL A 77 12.11 -8.45 -5.70
C VAL A 77 13.39 -9.28 -5.67
N PHE A 78 13.44 -10.40 -6.41
CA PHE A 78 14.59 -11.31 -6.43
C PHE A 78 15.77 -10.74 -7.23
N LYS A 79 15.49 -10.22 -8.44
CA LYS A 79 16.51 -9.77 -9.40
C LYS A 79 16.78 -8.26 -9.33
N GLY A 80 15.88 -7.49 -8.71
CA GLY A 80 15.83 -6.03 -8.85
C GLY A 80 15.22 -5.63 -10.20
N CYS A 81 14.75 -4.38 -10.32
CA CYS A 81 14.21 -3.83 -11.56
C CYS A 81 14.22 -2.30 -11.57
N THR A 82 13.87 -1.69 -12.70
CA THR A 82 13.63 -0.24 -12.80
C THR A 82 12.16 0.01 -13.15
N LYS A 83 11.41 0.63 -12.23
CA LYS A 83 10.01 1.03 -12.45
C LYS A 83 9.96 2.50 -12.86
N LYS A 84 9.23 2.81 -13.94
CA LYS A 84 8.99 4.19 -14.40
C LYS A 84 7.55 4.57 -14.11
N MET A 85 7.34 5.39 -13.09
CA MET A 85 6.02 5.81 -12.63
C MET A 85 5.70 7.18 -13.22
N LYS A 86 4.73 7.22 -14.15
CA LYS A 86 4.21 8.48 -14.67
C LYS A 86 3.34 9.15 -13.60
N ILE A 87 3.57 10.43 -13.36
CA ILE A 87 2.69 11.32 -12.60
C ILE A 87 2.22 12.46 -13.51
N SER A 88 1.04 12.99 -13.22
CA SER A 88 0.55 14.25 -13.77
C SER A 88 0.35 15.19 -12.58
N ARG A 89 0.81 16.44 -12.70
CA ARG A 89 0.75 17.43 -11.61
C ARG A 89 0.52 18.84 -12.14
N ARG A 90 -0.02 19.71 -11.30
CA ARG A 90 -0.04 21.17 -11.53
C ARG A 90 1.36 21.75 -11.37
N VAL A 91 1.81 22.51 -12.37
CA VAL A 91 3.06 23.28 -12.36
C VAL A 91 2.70 24.76 -12.56
N MET A 92 3.22 25.64 -11.71
CA MET A 92 2.98 27.07 -11.83
C MET A 92 3.78 27.65 -13.01
N ASN A 93 3.22 28.61 -13.73
CA ASN A 93 3.91 29.28 -14.81
C ASN A 93 4.78 30.44 -14.27
N GLU A 94 5.62 31.01 -15.13
CA GLU A 94 6.57 32.09 -14.78
C GLU A 94 5.87 33.40 -14.37
N ASP A 95 4.58 33.54 -14.68
CA ASP A 95 3.74 34.66 -14.24
C ASP A 95 3.36 34.60 -12.74
N GLY A 96 3.59 33.48 -12.05
CA GLY A 96 3.22 33.28 -10.64
C GLY A 96 1.71 33.24 -10.36
N HIS A 97 0.87 33.31 -11.39
CA HIS A 97 -0.59 33.47 -11.28
C HIS A 97 -1.37 32.39 -12.01
N THR A 98 -0.84 31.83 -13.10
CA THR A 98 -1.46 30.72 -13.83
C THR A 98 -0.69 29.42 -13.64
N SER A 99 -1.33 28.29 -13.98
CA SER A 99 -0.76 26.96 -13.77
C SER A 99 -1.20 25.99 -14.85
N ASN A 100 -0.29 25.14 -15.32
CA ASN A 100 -0.56 24.10 -16.31
C ASN A 100 -0.38 22.70 -15.71
N ILE A 101 -1.18 21.74 -16.15
CA ILE A 101 -0.92 20.32 -15.84
C ILE A 101 0.28 19.88 -16.69
N ARG A 102 1.30 19.29 -16.06
CA ARG A 102 2.46 18.71 -16.74
C ARG A 102 2.70 17.28 -16.26
N ASP A 103 3.06 16.42 -17.20
CA ASP A 103 3.46 15.05 -16.92
C ASP A 103 4.95 14.96 -16.53
N LYS A 104 5.29 14.04 -15.63
CA LYS A 104 6.67 13.71 -15.26
C LYS A 104 6.81 12.21 -15.03
N ILE A 105 7.97 11.64 -15.36
CA ILE A 105 8.28 10.24 -15.08
C ILE A 105 9.24 10.18 -13.90
N LEU A 106 8.80 9.59 -12.79
CA LEU A 106 9.63 9.27 -11.63
C LEU A 106 10.20 7.87 -11.82
N THR A 107 11.53 7.71 -11.68
CA THR A 107 12.22 6.44 -11.91
C THR A 107 12.66 5.84 -10.58
N ILE A 108 12.22 4.62 -10.30
CA ILE A 108 12.47 3.89 -9.05
C ILE A 108 13.34 2.67 -9.36
N ASN A 109 14.57 2.68 -8.83
CA ASN A 109 15.51 1.58 -8.97
C ASN A 109 15.32 0.61 -7.79
N VAL A 110 14.53 -0.44 -8.01
CA VAL A 110 14.24 -1.51 -7.05
C VAL A 110 15.50 -2.36 -6.87
N LYS A 111 16.03 -2.40 -5.65
CA LYS A 111 17.16 -3.28 -5.31
C LYS A 111 16.66 -4.69 -4.94
N PRO A 112 17.45 -5.75 -5.18
CA PRO A 112 17.16 -7.09 -4.68
C PRO A 112 16.83 -7.10 -3.17
N GLY A 113 15.89 -7.94 -2.78
CA GLY A 113 15.51 -8.12 -1.38
C GLY A 113 14.75 -6.96 -0.74
N TRP A 114 14.28 -5.95 -1.49
CA TRP A 114 13.36 -4.93 -0.98
C TRP A 114 12.12 -5.56 -0.32
N LYS A 115 11.70 -5.02 0.83
CA LYS A 115 10.58 -5.55 1.63
C LYS A 115 9.29 -4.77 1.34
N SER A 116 8.14 -5.45 1.40
CA SER A 116 6.84 -4.76 1.53
C SER A 116 6.89 -3.73 2.67
N GLY A 117 6.29 -2.56 2.45
CA GLY A 117 6.36 -1.41 3.34
C GLY A 117 7.59 -0.49 3.15
N THR A 118 8.53 -0.82 2.26
CA THR A 118 9.65 0.08 1.92
C THR A 118 9.10 1.36 1.26
N ARG A 119 9.48 2.54 1.79
CA ARG A 119 9.00 3.86 1.33
C ARG A 119 10.07 4.54 0.46
N ILE A 120 9.65 5.09 -0.68
CA ILE A 120 10.50 5.84 -1.62
C ILE A 120 9.87 7.22 -1.82
N THR A 121 10.47 8.24 -1.21
CA THR A 121 10.01 9.63 -1.27
C THR A 121 10.65 10.36 -2.44
N PHE A 122 9.83 11.01 -3.26
CA PHE A 122 10.27 12.03 -4.21
C PHE A 122 9.80 13.40 -3.73
N PRO A 123 10.71 14.28 -3.28
CA PRO A 123 10.35 15.49 -2.56
C PRO A 123 9.78 16.56 -3.49
N ASN A 124 8.76 17.28 -3.03
CA ASN A 124 8.07 18.36 -3.77
C ASN A 124 7.54 17.98 -5.16
N GLU A 125 7.25 16.69 -5.42
CA GLU A 125 6.77 16.27 -6.74
C GLU A 125 5.25 16.42 -6.96
N GLY A 126 4.49 16.80 -5.93
CA GLY A 126 3.06 17.11 -6.00
C GLY A 126 2.70 18.42 -6.72
N ASP A 127 1.47 18.88 -6.51
CA ASP A 127 0.90 20.06 -7.17
C ASP A 127 1.49 21.37 -6.64
N GLN A 128 1.78 22.30 -7.56
CA GLN A 128 2.30 23.63 -7.28
C GLN A 128 1.19 24.70 -7.28
N GLY A 129 1.29 25.64 -6.35
CA GLY A 129 0.50 26.87 -6.27
C GLY A 129 1.30 28.03 -5.66
N PRO A 130 0.69 29.21 -5.48
CA PRO A 130 1.40 30.42 -5.08
C PRO A 130 1.89 30.42 -3.61
N ASN A 131 1.13 29.77 -2.70
CA ASN A 131 1.31 29.85 -1.25
C ASN A 131 1.59 28.51 -0.54
N ASN A 132 1.67 27.39 -1.27
CA ASN A 132 2.08 26.09 -0.72
C ASN A 132 3.58 25.83 -0.96
N ILE A 133 4.10 24.81 -0.29
CA ILE A 133 5.26 24.03 -0.75
C ILE A 133 4.67 22.69 -1.23
N PRO A 134 5.02 22.20 -2.44
CA PRO A 134 4.35 21.03 -3.01
C PRO A 134 4.50 19.77 -2.15
N ALA A 135 3.46 18.94 -2.17
CA ALA A 135 3.49 17.66 -1.47
C ALA A 135 4.64 16.76 -1.95
N ASP A 136 5.21 15.99 -1.04
CA ASP A 136 6.09 14.87 -1.38
C ASP A 136 5.26 13.72 -1.97
N ILE A 137 5.79 13.02 -2.98
CA ILE A 137 5.17 11.80 -3.50
C ILE A 137 5.90 10.59 -2.93
N VAL A 138 5.20 9.76 -2.16
CA VAL A 138 5.79 8.59 -1.48
C VAL A 138 5.25 7.31 -2.10
N PHE A 139 6.13 6.53 -2.74
CA PHE A 139 5.78 5.19 -3.18
C PHE A 139 6.03 4.17 -2.06
N ILE A 140 5.05 3.31 -1.79
CA ILE A 140 5.13 2.25 -0.78
C ILE A 140 5.15 0.91 -1.49
N VAL A 141 6.23 0.16 -1.34
CA VAL A 141 6.38 -1.17 -1.92
C VAL A 141 5.33 -2.12 -1.36
N LYS A 142 4.64 -2.85 -2.24
CA LYS A 142 3.75 -3.97 -1.91
C LYS A 142 4.16 -5.19 -2.73
N ASP A 143 4.22 -6.35 -2.08
CA ASP A 143 4.39 -7.63 -2.79
C ASP A 143 3.10 -7.94 -3.55
N LYS A 144 3.20 -8.20 -4.87
CA LYS A 144 2.08 -8.69 -5.68
C LYS A 144 1.84 -10.18 -5.34
N PRO A 145 0.59 -10.64 -5.18
CA PRO A 145 0.29 -12.06 -5.05
C PRO A 145 0.90 -12.88 -6.21
N HIS A 146 1.56 -13.98 -5.87
CA HIS A 146 2.18 -14.91 -6.80
C HIS A 146 1.46 -16.26 -6.73
N SER A 147 1.35 -16.96 -7.86
CA SER A 147 0.52 -18.17 -8.00
C SER A 147 1.07 -19.40 -7.27
N ILE A 148 2.40 -19.46 -7.07
CA ILE A 148 3.09 -20.63 -6.51
C ILE A 148 3.64 -20.36 -5.10
N PHE A 149 3.92 -19.09 -4.75
CA PHE A 149 4.66 -18.75 -3.53
C PHE A 149 3.98 -17.64 -2.73
N LYS A 150 3.95 -17.81 -1.41
CA LYS A 150 3.70 -16.73 -0.45
C LYS A 150 5.04 -16.26 0.11
N ARG A 151 5.35 -14.98 0.01
CA ARG A 151 6.57 -14.40 0.60
C ARG A 151 6.30 -13.92 2.02
N GLU A 152 7.20 -14.22 2.96
CA GLU A 152 7.21 -13.60 4.28
C GLU A 152 8.62 -13.09 4.63
N GLY A 153 8.83 -11.78 4.48
CA GLY A 153 10.11 -11.13 4.74
C GLY A 153 11.20 -11.53 3.73
N LYS A 154 12.10 -12.44 4.14
CA LYS A 154 13.14 -13.03 3.27
C LYS A 154 12.79 -14.46 2.81
N ASP A 155 11.90 -15.15 3.53
CA ASP A 155 11.58 -16.55 3.26
C ASP A 155 10.42 -16.66 2.24
N LEU A 156 10.39 -17.77 1.52
CA LEU A 156 9.34 -18.14 0.58
C LEU A 156 8.61 -19.38 1.09
N PHE A 157 7.28 -19.39 1.00
CA PHE A 157 6.44 -20.52 1.38
C PHE A 157 5.79 -21.11 0.12
N PHE A 158 5.94 -22.42 -0.05
CA PHE A 158 5.37 -23.22 -1.12
C PHE A 158 4.45 -24.28 -0.51
N THR A 159 3.30 -24.55 -1.12
CA THR A 159 2.41 -25.64 -0.68
C THR A 159 2.46 -26.77 -1.70
N ALA A 160 3.00 -27.91 -1.30
CA ALA A 160 3.05 -29.12 -2.11
C ALA A 160 1.91 -30.07 -1.73
N THR A 161 0.96 -30.29 -2.64
CA THR A 161 -0.08 -31.32 -2.46
C THR A 161 0.50 -32.71 -2.78
N VAL A 162 0.54 -33.59 -1.78
CA VAL A 162 1.09 -34.95 -1.89
C VAL A 162 -0.01 -36.01 -1.62
N PRO A 163 -0.14 -37.06 -2.44
CA PRO A 163 -1.06 -38.17 -2.14
C PRO A 163 -0.69 -38.90 -0.85
N LEU A 164 -1.69 -39.32 -0.07
CA LEU A 164 -1.48 -40.03 1.21
C LEU A 164 -0.47 -41.19 1.14
N GLY A 165 -0.50 -42.00 0.06
CA GLY A 165 0.47 -43.07 -0.13
C GLY A 165 1.91 -42.56 -0.14
N LYS A 166 2.19 -41.52 -0.95
CA LYS A 166 3.50 -40.84 -1.02
C LYS A 166 3.87 -40.14 0.29
N ALA A 167 2.89 -39.66 1.06
CA ALA A 167 3.13 -39.09 2.39
C ALA A 167 3.57 -40.14 3.42
N LEU A 168 3.13 -41.40 3.28
CA LEU A 168 3.48 -42.52 4.17
C LEU A 168 4.74 -43.28 3.73
N THR A 169 4.99 -43.43 2.43
CA THR A 169 6.13 -44.21 1.89
C THR A 169 7.38 -43.38 1.58
N GLY A 170 7.34 -42.07 1.84
CA GLY A 170 8.33 -41.11 1.34
C GLY A 170 8.09 -40.72 -0.12
N CYS A 171 8.63 -39.56 -0.51
CA CYS A 171 8.45 -38.97 -1.83
C CYS A 171 9.57 -37.99 -2.20
N THR A 172 9.54 -37.49 -3.43
CA THR A 172 10.33 -36.34 -3.88
C THR A 172 9.36 -35.25 -4.34
N VAL A 173 9.63 -34.00 -3.97
CA VAL A 173 8.86 -32.82 -4.39
C VAL A 173 9.74 -31.96 -5.27
N ASP A 174 9.35 -31.76 -6.52
CA ASP A 174 10.02 -30.87 -7.45
C ASP A 174 9.46 -29.45 -7.29
N VAL A 175 10.30 -28.50 -6.88
CA VAL A 175 9.92 -27.10 -6.65
C VAL A 175 10.56 -26.20 -7.71
N PRO A 176 9.80 -25.42 -8.49
CA PRO A 176 10.37 -24.39 -9.35
C PRO A 176 10.96 -23.25 -8.50
N THR A 177 11.80 -22.40 -9.06
CA THR A 177 12.45 -21.30 -8.32
C THR A 177 12.41 -19.98 -9.10
N LEU A 178 12.58 -18.85 -8.40
CA LEU A 178 12.46 -17.50 -8.98
C LEU A 178 13.57 -17.15 -9.99
N ASP A 179 14.65 -17.93 -10.04
CA ASP A 179 15.66 -17.83 -11.09
C ASP A 179 15.38 -18.71 -12.32
N GLY A 180 14.47 -19.69 -12.21
CA GLY A 180 14.05 -20.59 -13.29
C GLY A 180 14.55 -22.04 -13.16
N ARG A 181 15.31 -22.40 -12.13
CA ARG A 181 15.68 -23.80 -11.86
C ARG A 181 14.49 -24.60 -11.32
N LEU A 182 14.59 -25.93 -11.44
CA LEU A 182 13.77 -26.90 -10.72
C LEU A 182 14.64 -27.60 -9.67
N ILE A 183 14.14 -27.74 -8.43
CA ILE A 183 14.85 -28.39 -7.33
C ILE A 183 14.03 -29.58 -6.82
N SER A 184 14.56 -30.78 -7.01
CA SER A 184 13.99 -32.02 -6.48
C SER A 184 14.39 -32.22 -5.02
N VAL A 185 13.42 -32.11 -4.10
CA VAL A 185 13.62 -32.23 -2.64
C VAL A 185 13.16 -33.61 -2.16
N PRO A 186 14.06 -34.53 -1.77
CA PRO A 186 13.67 -35.83 -1.23
C PRO A 186 13.15 -35.70 0.21
N ILE A 187 12.05 -36.38 0.46
CA ILE A 187 11.32 -36.46 1.73
C ILE A 187 11.22 -37.93 2.12
N ASN A 188 12.19 -38.40 2.90
CA ASN A 188 12.30 -39.80 3.32
C ASN A 188 11.47 -40.09 4.59
N ASP A 189 11.08 -39.04 5.32
CA ASP A 189 10.27 -39.12 6.54
C ASP A 189 8.77 -39.22 6.22
N ILE A 190 7.98 -39.77 7.14
CA ILE A 190 6.52 -39.74 7.05
C ILE A 190 6.00 -38.30 7.15
N VAL A 191 5.38 -37.82 6.08
CA VAL A 191 4.76 -36.49 6.01
C VAL A 191 3.43 -36.53 6.77
N LYS A 192 3.38 -35.77 7.87
CA LYS A 192 2.20 -35.61 8.74
C LYS A 192 1.45 -34.32 8.37
N PRO A 193 0.14 -34.19 8.67
CA PRO A 193 -0.55 -32.91 8.57
C PRO A 193 0.20 -31.82 9.34
N GLY A 194 0.51 -30.69 8.71
CA GLY A 194 1.32 -29.62 9.30
C GLY A 194 2.83 -29.86 9.32
N TYR A 195 3.34 -30.96 8.75
CA TYR A 195 4.78 -31.13 8.48
C TYR A 195 5.26 -30.05 7.50
N THR A 196 6.46 -29.54 7.75
CA THR A 196 7.13 -28.59 6.85
C THR A 196 8.58 -28.99 6.61
N LYS A 197 9.08 -28.74 5.40
CA LYS A 197 10.49 -28.94 5.03
C LYS A 197 11.11 -27.60 4.69
N ARG A 198 12.10 -27.15 5.48
CA ARG A 198 12.91 -25.97 5.17
C ARG A 198 14.08 -26.37 4.27
N VAL A 199 14.22 -25.69 3.14
CA VAL A 199 15.33 -25.79 2.19
C VAL A 199 16.12 -24.48 2.32
N PRO A 200 17.35 -24.51 2.87
CA PRO A 200 18.09 -23.29 3.19
C PRO A 200 18.51 -22.53 1.94
N ALA A 201 18.65 -21.21 2.06
CA ALA A 201 19.14 -20.30 1.02
C ALA A 201 18.31 -20.23 -0.28
N GLU A 202 17.14 -20.89 -0.39
CA GLU A 202 16.28 -20.84 -1.58
C GLU A 202 15.12 -19.81 -1.51
N GLY A 203 15.10 -18.92 -0.51
CA GLY A 203 14.22 -17.76 -0.42
C GLY A 203 14.68 -16.57 -1.29
N VAL A 204 14.23 -15.35 -0.97
CA VAL A 204 14.67 -14.12 -1.68
C VAL A 204 15.95 -13.54 -1.05
N PRO A 205 16.76 -12.76 -1.79
CA PRO A 205 17.93 -12.05 -1.24
C PRO A 205 17.58 -11.13 -0.06
N THR A 206 18.57 -10.83 0.79
CA THR A 206 18.40 -9.80 1.82
C THR A 206 18.67 -8.40 1.25
N SER A 207 17.98 -7.39 1.79
CA SER A 207 18.17 -5.99 1.41
C SER A 207 19.52 -5.38 1.88
N LYS A 208 20.32 -6.13 2.66
CA LYS A 208 21.65 -5.73 3.15
C LYS A 208 22.76 -6.33 2.28
N ASP A 209 22.68 -7.63 2.01
CA ASP A 209 23.61 -8.37 1.18
C ASP A 209 22.81 -9.24 0.19
N PRO A 210 22.88 -8.98 -1.13
CA PRO A 210 22.23 -9.78 -2.15
C PRO A 210 22.70 -11.24 -2.24
N ASN A 211 23.91 -11.55 -1.76
CA ASN A 211 24.47 -12.90 -1.78
C ASN A 211 23.83 -13.80 -0.71
N ILE A 212 23.30 -13.20 0.37
CA ILE A 212 22.59 -13.91 1.44
C ILE A 212 21.11 -13.95 1.09
N ARG A 213 20.52 -15.15 1.12
CA ARG A 213 19.10 -15.39 0.84
C ARG A 213 18.32 -15.78 2.11
N GLY A 214 17.00 -15.68 2.03
CA GLY A 214 16.09 -16.43 2.90
C GLY A 214 16.04 -17.90 2.55
N ASP A 215 15.14 -18.62 3.19
CA ASP A 215 14.92 -20.04 2.96
C ASP A 215 13.60 -20.28 2.24
N LEU A 216 13.48 -21.43 1.60
CA LEU A 216 12.22 -21.94 1.08
C LEU A 216 11.61 -22.88 2.14
N VAL A 217 10.34 -22.68 2.48
CA VAL A 217 9.57 -23.51 3.40
C VAL A 217 8.48 -24.21 2.61
N ILE A 218 8.60 -25.53 2.47
CA ILE A 218 7.62 -26.38 1.83
C ILE A 218 6.62 -26.83 2.90
N ASN A 219 5.38 -26.36 2.79
CA ASN A 219 4.23 -26.87 3.51
C ASN A 219 3.64 -28.05 2.73
N PHE A 220 3.12 -29.06 3.42
CA PHE A 220 2.54 -30.24 2.80
C PHE A 220 1.04 -30.32 3.02
N ASP A 221 0.30 -30.38 1.91
CA ASP A 221 -1.13 -30.68 1.87
C ASP A 221 -1.31 -32.15 1.49
N ILE A 222 -2.07 -32.92 2.26
CA ILE A 222 -2.14 -34.38 2.09
C ILE A 222 -3.45 -34.76 1.41
N ALA A 223 -3.37 -35.10 0.12
CA ALA A 223 -4.51 -35.56 -0.66
C ALA A 223 -4.89 -37.01 -0.27
N PHE A 224 -5.98 -37.15 0.49
CA PHE A 224 -6.57 -38.45 0.83
C PHE A 224 -7.34 -39.03 -0.37
N PRO A 225 -7.34 -40.37 -0.56
CA PRO A 225 -8.12 -41.02 -1.61
C PRO A 225 -9.62 -41.03 -1.25
N ASN A 226 -10.47 -40.53 -2.15
CA ASN A 226 -11.92 -40.43 -1.96
C ASN A 226 -12.61 -41.78 -1.66
N LYS A 227 -12.05 -42.89 -2.13
CA LYS A 227 -12.54 -44.26 -1.93
C LYS A 227 -11.37 -45.24 -1.89
N LEU A 228 -11.56 -46.37 -1.22
CA LEU A 228 -10.63 -47.51 -1.16
C LEU A 228 -11.42 -48.81 -1.31
N SER A 229 -10.88 -49.78 -2.05
CA SER A 229 -11.48 -51.11 -2.21
C SER A 229 -11.42 -51.92 -0.91
N SER A 230 -12.23 -52.98 -0.81
CA SER A 230 -12.21 -53.89 0.35
C SER A 230 -10.84 -54.55 0.55
N GLU A 231 -10.13 -54.86 -0.54
CA GLU A 231 -8.78 -55.40 -0.51
C GLU A 231 -7.74 -54.37 -0.07
N GLN A 232 -7.78 -53.14 -0.62
CA GLN A 232 -6.91 -52.05 -0.16
C GLN A 232 -7.11 -51.77 1.33
N LYS A 233 -8.36 -51.82 1.82
CA LYS A 233 -8.66 -51.70 3.25
C LYS A 233 -8.14 -52.88 4.07
N ARG A 234 -8.14 -54.12 3.55
CA ARG A 234 -7.53 -55.28 4.23
C ARG A 234 -6.02 -55.07 4.37
N LEU A 235 -5.32 -54.75 3.28
CA LEU A 235 -3.87 -54.55 3.27
C LEU A 235 -3.44 -53.37 4.15
N LEU A 236 -4.21 -52.27 4.16
CA LEU A 236 -3.93 -51.13 5.03
C LEU A 236 -4.20 -51.40 6.52
N LYS A 237 -5.11 -52.32 6.86
CA LYS A 237 -5.27 -52.76 8.26
C LYS A 237 -4.05 -53.56 8.70
N ASP A 238 -3.69 -54.58 7.92
CA ASP A 238 -2.55 -55.48 8.14
C ASP A 238 -1.21 -54.73 8.30
N ALA A 239 -1.03 -53.64 7.54
CA ALA A 239 0.21 -52.85 7.56
C ALA A 239 0.24 -51.69 8.58
N LEU A 240 -0.90 -51.25 9.14
CA LEU A 240 -0.97 -50.00 9.94
C LEU A 240 -1.71 -50.13 11.29
N LEU A 241 -2.39 -51.25 11.56
CA LEU A 241 -3.08 -51.49 12.84
C LEU A 241 -2.43 -52.68 13.57
N PRO A 242 -2.25 -52.59 14.90
CA PRO A 242 -1.86 -53.73 15.74
C PRO A 242 -3.04 -54.66 16.06
#